data_AF-A0A3B9ALX9-F1
#
_entry.id   AF-A0A3B9ALX9-F1
#
_cell.length_a   1.000
_cell.length_b   1.000
_cell.length_c   1.000
_cell.angle_alpha   90.00
_cell.angle_beta   90.00
_cell.angle_gamma   90.00
#
_symmetry.space_group_name_H-M   'P 1'
#
loop_
_entity.id
_entity.type
_entity.pdbx_description
1 polymer ?
#
loop_
_entity_poly.entity_id
_entity_poly.type
_entity_poly.pdbx_seq_one_letter_code
_entity_poly.pdbx_strand_id
1 'polypeptide(L)' 'MKQVLFAYGDHPRNFTLDPTGNYLIVANQVTNNIVVFKRDIKTGLLTKTGKEIKVPRPSCVQMRKYGS' A
#
# COMPACT_ATOMS: atom_id res chain seq x y z
N MET A 1 -15.71 -7.02 -11.34
CA MET A 1 -16.02 -6.17 -10.17
C MET A 1 -15.13 -4.95 -10.21
N LYS A 2 -15.64 -3.78 -9.79
CA LYS A 2 -14.88 -2.52 -9.69
C LYS A 2 -14.95 -2.05 -8.23
N GLN A 3 -13.82 -1.70 -7.64
CA GLN A 3 -13.73 -1.11 -6.30
C GLN A 3 -13.15 0.30 -6.42
N VAL A 4 -13.69 1.23 -5.64
CA VAL A 4 -13.15 2.58 -5.46
C VAL A 4 -12.96 2.79 -3.97
N LEU A 5 -11.79 3.28 -3.56
CA LEU A 5 -11.42 3.51 -2.16
C LEU A 5 -10.47 4.70 -2.05
N PHE A 6 -10.37 5.25 -0.85
CA PHE A 6 -9.41 6.31 -0.56
C PHE A 6 -8.01 5.73 -0.31
N ALA A 7 -6.97 6.42 -0.78
CA ALA A 7 -5.58 6.09 -0.45
C ALA A 7 -5.20 6.43 1.02
N TYR A 8 -6.12 7.10 1.74
CA TYR A 8 -5.92 7.61 3.10
C TYR A 8 -4.66 8.48 3.24
N GLY A 9 -4.42 9.30 2.23
CA GLY A 9 -3.38 10.29 2.16
C GLY A 9 -3.50 11.06 0.84
N ASP A 10 -2.60 12.00 0.64
CA ASP A 10 -2.57 12.85 -0.55
C ASP A 10 -1.35 12.54 -1.43
N HIS A 11 -1.58 12.59 -2.74
CA HIS A 11 -0.61 12.27 -3.78
C HIS A 11 0.03 10.87 -3.59
N PRO A 12 -0.72 9.77 -3.81
CA PRO A 12 -0.20 8.41 -3.76
C PRO A 12 0.79 8.18 -4.92
N ARG A 13 2.05 8.53 -4.71
CA ARG A 13 3.08 8.59 -5.76
C ARG A 13 3.54 7.20 -6.20
N ASN A 14 3.55 6.25 -5.27
CA ASN A 14 4.02 4.91 -5.54
C ASN A 14 3.27 3.90 -4.68
N PHE A 15 3.12 2.69 -5.20
CA PHE A 15 2.58 1.57 -4.45
C PHE A 15 3.26 0.27 -4.91
N THR A 16 3.22 -0.74 -4.06
CA THR A 16 3.75 -2.05 -4.37
C THR A 16 2.97 -3.14 -3.64
N LEU A 17 2.97 -4.35 -4.20
CA LEU A 17 2.46 -5.52 -3.52
C LEU A 17 3.57 -6.17 -2.72
N ASP A 18 3.23 -6.75 -1.58
CA ASP A 18 4.16 -7.64 -0.89
C ASP A 18 4.43 -8.91 -1.73
N PRO A 19 5.56 -9.61 -1.52
CA PRO A 19 5.91 -10.79 -2.32
C PRO A 19 4.90 -11.93 -2.28
N THR A 20 4.06 -12.01 -1.23
CA THR A 20 2.99 -13.01 -1.12
C THR A 20 1.71 -12.58 -1.85
N GLY A 21 1.60 -11.31 -2.24
CA GLY A 21 0.42 -10.73 -2.90
C GLY A 21 -0.79 -10.51 -1.98
N ASN A 22 -0.61 -10.67 -0.67
CA ASN A 22 -1.65 -10.52 0.36
C ASN A 22 -1.82 -9.07 0.81
N TYR A 23 -0.86 -8.19 0.53
CA TYR A 23 -0.85 -6.81 0.99
C TYR A 23 -0.43 -5.85 -0.12
N LEU A 24 -1.09 -4.69 -0.13
CA LEU A 24 -0.73 -3.54 -0.95
C LEU A 24 -0.22 -2.43 -0.03
N ILE A 25 0.94 -1.89 -0.36
CA ILE A 25 1.59 -0.80 0.36
C ILE A 25 1.50 0.45 -0.52
N VAL A 26 0.88 1.51 -0.01
CA VAL A 26 0.69 2.78 -0.73
C VAL A 26 1.46 3.89 -0.04
N ALA A 27 2.36 4.55 -0.78
CA ALA A 27 3.13 5.70 -0.31
C ALA A 27 2.51 7.01 -0.77
N ASN A 28 1.99 7.78 0.19
CA ASN A 28 1.40 9.09 -0.04
C ASN A 28 2.44 10.16 0.25
N GLN A 29 2.88 10.85 -0.81
CA GLN A 29 4.04 11.73 -0.72
C GLN A 29 3.73 13.00 0.08
N VAL A 30 2.54 13.59 -0.10
CA VAL A 30 2.21 14.90 0.49
C VAL A 30 1.85 14.77 1.97
N THR A 31 1.09 13.75 2.33
CA THR A 31 0.68 13.49 3.73
C THR A 31 1.74 12.80 4.58
N ASN A 32 2.92 12.51 4.02
CA ASN A 32 4.04 11.88 4.71
C ASN A 32 3.65 10.56 5.41
N ASN A 33 2.86 9.72 4.73
CA ASN A 33 2.42 8.44 5.28
C ASN A 33 2.43 7.31 4.26
N ILE A 34 2.62 6.10 4.76
CA ILE A 34 2.47 4.84 4.06
C ILE A 34 1.28 4.11 4.66
N VAL A 35 0.34 3.66 3.82
CA VAL A 35 -0.88 2.96 4.23
C VAL A 35 -0.83 1.53 3.72
N VAL A 36 -1.18 0.57 4.58
CA VAL A 36 -1.20 -0.85 4.22
C VAL A 36 -2.63 -1.35 4.07
N PHE A 37 -2.89 -2.00 2.94
CA PHE A 37 -4.15 -2.69 2.65
C PHE A 37 -3.92 -4.20 2.62
N LYS A 38 -4.88 -4.98 3.10
CA LYS A 38 -4.99 -6.41 2.84
C LYS A 38 -5.71 -6.60 1.50
N ARG A 39 -5.17 -7.47 0.66
CA ARG A 39 -5.75 -7.86 -0.62
C ARG A 39 -6.38 -9.25 -0.50
N ASP A 40 -7.63 -9.37 -0.91
CA ASP A 40 -8.23 -10.67 -1.18
C ASP A 40 -7.64 -11.22 -2.49
N ILE A 41 -6.95 -12.36 -2.42
CA ILE A 41 -6.21 -12.89 -3.56
C ILE A 41 -7.11 -13.38 -4.71
N LYS A 42 -8.35 -13.78 -4.41
CA LYS A 42 -9.28 -14.34 -5.39
C LYS A 42 -10.00 -13.24 -6.16
N THR A 43 -10.39 -12.19 -5.45
CA THR A 43 -11.22 -11.10 -5.99
C THR A 43 -10.42 -9.85 -6.35
N GLY A 44 -9.24 -9.68 -5.75
CA GLY A 44 -8.41 -8.48 -5.85
C GLY A 44 -8.89 -7.30 -5.00
N LEU A 45 -9.98 -7.46 -4.24
CA LEU A 45 -10.51 -6.40 -3.39
C LEU A 45 -9.55 -6.07 -2.24
N LEU A 46 -9.52 -4.80 -1.87
CA LEU A 46 -8.63 -4.25 -0.86
C LEU A 46 -9.41 -3.83 0.39
N THR A 47 -8.83 -4.07 1.56
CA THR A 47 -9.35 -3.62 2.85
C THR A 47 -8.24 -2.92 3.62
N LYS A 48 -8.49 -1.69 4.11
CA LYS A 48 -7.50 -0.96 4.92
C LYS A 48 -7.21 -1.76 6.20
N THR A 49 -5.94 -1.99 6.50
CA THR A 49 -5.55 -2.77 7.70
C THR A 49 -5.57 -1.97 9.00
N GLY A 50 -5.75 -0.65 8.92
CA GLY A 50 -5.53 0.28 10.04
C GLY A 50 -4.06 0.61 10.28
N LYS A 51 -3.12 -0.11 9.66
CA LYS A 51 -1.69 0.14 9.78
C LYS A 51 -1.25 1.30 8.89
N GLU A 52 -0.62 2.28 9.51
CA GLU A 52 -0.06 3.47 8.88
C GLU A 52 1.34 3.72 9.43
N ILE A 53 2.27 4.10 8.56
CA ILE A 53 3.65 4.39 8.93
C ILE A 53 3.95 5.81 8.49
N LYS A 54 4.44 6.66 9.40
CA LYS A 54 4.89 8.01 9.04
C LYS A 54 6.28 7.95 8.42
N VAL A 55 6.40 8.48 7.21
CA VAL A 55 7.66 8.61 6.48
C VAL A 55 7.63 9.98 5.80
N PRO A 56 8.65 10.82 5.94
CA PRO A 56 8.71 12.08 5.22
C PRO A 56 8.80 11.86 3.69
N ARG A 57 7.87 12.46 2.95
CA ARG A 57 7.82 12.56 1.48
C ARG A 57 8.15 11.24 0.74
N PRO A 58 7.48 10.11 1.06
CA PRO A 58 7.80 8.83 0.46
C PRO A 58 7.46 8.88 -1.03
N SER A 59 8.45 8.58 -1.86
CA SER A 59 8.35 8.68 -3.33
C SER A 59 8.48 7.34 -4.04
N CYS A 60 9.05 6.34 -3.37
CA CYS A 60 9.26 5.00 -3.88
C CYS A 60 9.15 4.00 -2.73
N VAL A 61 8.42 2.89 -2.96
CA VAL A 61 8.37 1.74 -2.07
C VAL A 61 8.73 0.49 -2.86
N GLN A 62 9.65 -0.29 -2.33
CA GLN A 62 10.07 -1.57 -2.91
C GLN A 62 10.07 -2.63 -1.83
N MET A 63 9.60 -3.81 -2.20
CA MET A 63 9.63 -4.97 -1.33
C MET A 63 10.84 -5.81 -1.68
N ARG A 64 11.70 -6.05 -0.68
CA ARG A 64 12.82 -6.98 -0.80
C ARG A 64 12.46 -8.29 -0.12
N LYS A 65 12.52 -9.39 -0.86
CA LYS A 65 12.54 -10.73 -0.28
C LYS A 65 13.97 -11.02 0.18
N TYR A 66 14.17 -11.28 1.46
CA TYR A 66 15.39 -11.93 1.94
C TYR A 66 15.21 -13.43 1.73
N GLY A 67 16.29 -14.15 1.40
CA GLY A 67 16.34 -15.49 0.79
C GLY A 67 15.24 -16.48 1.19
N SER A 68 14.85 -17.31 0.20
CA SER A 68 13.91 -18.42 0.29
C SER A 68 14.38 -19.55 1.19
#